data_AF-A0AA39VC67-F1
#
_entry.id   AF-A0AA39VC67-F1
#
_cell.length_a   1.000
_cell.length_b   1.000
_cell.length_c   1.000
_cell.angle_alpha   90.00
_cell.angle_beta   90.00
_cell.angle_gamma   90.00
#
_symmetry.space_group_name_H-M   'P 1'
#
loop_
_entity.id
_entity.type
_entity.pdbx_description
1 polymer ?
#
loop_
_entity_poly.entity_id
_entity_poly.type
_entity_poly.pdbx_seq_one_letter_code
_entity_poly.pdbx_strand_id
1 'polypeptide(L)'
;MPKTQIGRRRCEATANDVERRLSSLPFFVYSELEGSDGKQVRHDGEQDCRRRTANGLRTASRTVGGDLSLSLSLSLSSLFSLRFFYFWSSDFTDGWVPPYSCVTDGWVPPSFWLLSTATEKKLHGFLFLLKDTVNSTTHSNDSLPSRLTHFYRLVTLSEMSSMIGKRGFHYLQKLKAANISTALIENGQNRVIDASLTLIRERAKLKGELVRALGGVTAATSLLGVPLGHNSSFLQGPAFAPPRIREAIWCGSTNATTEEGKELNDPRVLTDVGDVPVQEIRDCGVDDDRLMDVISESVKLVMGENPLRPLVLGGDHSISFPVVRAVSEKLGGPVDILHLDAHPDIYDAFEGNKYSHASSFARIMEGGYARRLLQVGIRSISSEGREQGKKYGVEQFEMRNFSRDRHILENLKLGEGVKGVYISVDVDCLDPAFAPGVSHIEPGGLSFRDVLNILHNLQADVVAADVVEFNPQRDTVDGMTAMVAAKLVRELTAKISK
;
A
#
# COMPACT_ATOMS: atom_id res chain seq x y z
N MET A 1 40.75 -57.38 -21.32
CA MET A 1 40.19 -56.56 -22.42
C MET A 1 39.58 -57.49 -23.46
N PRO A 2 38.63 -57.08 -24.32
CA PRO A 2 37.56 -56.08 -24.17
C PRO A 2 36.21 -56.79 -23.86
N LYS A 3 35.33 -56.30 -22.97
CA LYS A 3 34.43 -55.12 -22.98
C LYS A 3 33.10 -55.33 -23.73
N THR A 4 32.01 -54.88 -23.09
CA THR A 4 30.72 -55.58 -23.01
C THR A 4 29.52 -54.75 -23.47
N GLN A 5 28.43 -55.44 -23.83
CA GLN A 5 27.14 -54.84 -24.20
C GLN A 5 26.26 -54.46 -22.99
N ILE A 6 25.47 -53.41 -23.21
CA ILE A 6 24.07 -53.15 -22.79
C ILE A 6 23.43 -54.13 -21.79
N GLY A 7 22.84 -53.59 -20.71
CA GLY A 7 21.92 -54.33 -19.83
C GLY A 7 20.79 -53.47 -19.27
N ARG A 8 19.53 -53.85 -19.55
CA ARG A 8 18.33 -53.39 -18.82
C ARG A 8 18.28 -54.07 -17.43
N ARG A 9 17.72 -53.42 -16.41
CA ARG A 9 16.96 -54.11 -15.34
C ARG A 9 15.76 -53.28 -14.84
N ARG A 10 14.70 -54.01 -14.48
CA ARG A 10 13.59 -53.57 -13.62
C ARG A 10 13.75 -54.28 -12.26
N CYS A 11 12.91 -53.88 -11.30
CA CYS A 11 12.81 -54.33 -9.91
C CYS A 11 13.01 -55.83 -9.63
N GLU A 12 13.54 -56.17 -8.45
CA GLU A 12 12.84 -56.99 -7.44
C GLU A 12 13.54 -56.96 -6.07
N ALA A 13 12.85 -57.41 -5.02
CA ALA A 13 13.22 -57.24 -3.61
C ALA A 13 13.75 -58.53 -2.94
N THR A 14 14.37 -58.40 -1.76
CA THR A 14 14.60 -59.50 -0.80
C THR A 14 14.35 -59.00 0.63
N ALA A 15 14.06 -59.92 1.56
CA ALA A 15 13.36 -59.65 2.82
C ALA A 15 14.16 -60.03 4.09
N ASN A 16 13.61 -59.64 5.25
CA ASN A 16 13.90 -60.13 6.61
C ASN A 16 15.29 -59.77 7.22
N ASP A 17 15.49 -59.61 8.54
CA ASP A 17 14.64 -59.93 9.71
C ASP A 17 15.02 -59.13 11.00
N VAL A 18 14.08 -59.06 11.96
CA VAL A 18 14.24 -59.19 13.44
C VAL A 18 14.93 -58.11 14.34
N GLU A 19 14.10 -57.60 15.28
CA GLU A 19 14.33 -57.22 16.72
C GLU A 19 15.04 -55.94 17.26
N ARG A 20 14.33 -55.34 18.24
CA ARG A 20 14.72 -54.79 19.59
C ARG A 20 14.79 -53.27 19.88
N ARG A 21 13.89 -52.89 20.83
CA ARG A 21 13.94 -51.84 21.89
C ARG A 21 13.94 -50.37 21.43
N LEU A 22 12.99 -49.50 21.81
CA LEU A 22 12.33 -49.14 23.08
C LEU A 22 13.21 -48.43 24.15
N SER A 23 13.19 -47.10 24.11
CA SER A 23 13.13 -46.13 25.23
C SER A 23 13.25 -44.72 24.63
N SER A 24 12.43 -43.70 24.91
CA SER A 24 11.88 -43.28 26.20
C SER A 24 10.54 -42.52 26.10
N LEU A 25 9.67 -42.68 27.11
CA LEU A 25 8.52 -41.81 27.41
C LEU A 25 8.93 -40.74 28.44
N PRO A 26 8.11 -39.68 28.65
CA PRO A 26 7.06 -39.75 29.70
C PRO A 26 5.66 -39.39 29.14
N PHE A 27 4.59 -40.16 29.36
CA PHE A 27 3.81 -40.35 30.60
C PHE A 27 3.16 -39.06 31.17
N PHE A 28 1.84 -38.94 30.97
CA PHE A 28 0.90 -38.48 32.01
C PHE A 28 -0.48 -39.14 31.86
N VAL A 29 -1.13 -39.36 33.01
CA VAL A 29 -2.25 -40.29 33.32
C VAL A 29 -2.91 -39.74 34.61
N TYR A 30 -4.23 -39.71 34.86
CA TYR A 30 -5.44 -40.12 34.12
C TYR A 30 -6.64 -39.27 34.58
N SER A 31 -7.78 -39.28 33.86
CA SER A 31 -9.11 -39.46 34.49
C SER A 31 -10.24 -39.60 33.45
N GLU A 32 -11.12 -40.58 33.68
CA GLU A 32 -12.29 -40.89 32.86
C GLU A 32 -13.50 -39.99 33.17
N LEU A 33 -14.50 -40.00 32.28
CA LEU A 33 -15.89 -40.27 32.65
C LEU A 33 -16.62 -40.96 31.49
N GLU A 34 -17.49 -41.92 31.81
CA GLU A 34 -18.06 -42.93 30.91
C GLU A 34 -19.38 -42.51 30.22
N GLY A 35 -19.83 -43.35 29.26
CA GLY A 35 -21.16 -43.28 28.61
C GLY A 35 -21.08 -43.60 27.10
N SER A 36 -20.93 -44.86 26.65
CA SER A 36 -22.02 -45.83 26.38
C SER A 36 -23.31 -45.18 25.86
N ASP A 37 -23.86 -45.48 24.68
CA ASP A 37 -23.84 -46.67 23.82
C ASP A 37 -23.60 -46.31 22.33
N GLY A 38 -23.27 -47.20 21.38
CA GLY A 38 -23.23 -48.66 21.42
C GLY A 38 -24.19 -49.29 20.41
N LYS A 39 -23.83 -49.34 19.11
CA LYS A 39 -24.13 -50.47 18.19
C LYS A 39 -23.48 -50.34 16.81
N GLN A 40 -22.75 -51.38 16.42
CA GLN A 40 -22.30 -51.66 15.05
C GLN A 40 -23.46 -52.21 14.22
N VAL A 41 -23.45 -52.01 12.90
CA VAL A 41 -23.69 -53.06 11.89
C VAL A 41 -22.80 -52.78 10.67
N ARG A 42 -22.18 -53.82 10.09
CA ARG A 42 -21.52 -53.80 8.77
C ARG A 42 -22.52 -54.24 7.70
N HIS A 43 -22.42 -53.72 6.47
CA HIS A 43 -22.05 -54.50 5.28
C HIS A 43 -22.11 -53.65 3.99
N ASP A 44 -21.06 -53.85 3.18
CA ASP A 44 -20.97 -53.95 1.71
C ASP A 44 -22.14 -53.52 0.79
N GLY A 45 -21.77 -53.06 -0.41
CA GLY A 45 -22.53 -53.37 -1.62
C GLY A 45 -22.69 -52.25 -2.64
N GLU A 46 -21.91 -52.33 -3.72
CA GLU A 46 -22.31 -52.12 -5.14
C GLU A 46 -23.46 -51.14 -5.47
N GLN A 47 -23.14 -50.04 -6.15
CA GLN A 47 -23.16 -49.87 -7.62
C GLN A 47 -24.49 -49.34 -8.20
N ASP A 48 -24.35 -48.11 -8.73
CA ASP A 48 -24.68 -47.74 -10.11
C ASP A 48 -26.05 -47.10 -10.48
N CYS A 49 -25.91 -46.18 -11.44
CA CYS A 49 -26.83 -45.70 -12.46
C CYS A 49 -28.19 -45.02 -12.12
N ARG A 50 -28.17 -43.72 -12.47
CA ARG A 50 -29.14 -42.99 -13.34
C ARG A 50 -30.38 -42.34 -12.72
N ARG A 51 -30.31 -41.00 -12.75
CA ARG A 51 -31.26 -40.07 -13.43
C ARG A 51 -32.73 -40.52 -13.52
N ARG A 52 -33.65 -39.72 -12.93
CA ARG A 52 -34.51 -38.80 -13.71
C ARG A 52 -35.43 -37.88 -12.86
N THR A 53 -35.59 -36.65 -13.37
CA THR A 53 -36.78 -35.76 -13.33
C THR A 53 -37.47 -35.42 -12.01
N ALA A 54 -37.18 -34.20 -11.54
CA ALA A 54 -38.14 -33.07 -11.43
C ALA A 54 -39.65 -33.36 -11.25
N ASN A 55 -40.15 -32.94 -10.08
CA ASN A 55 -41.38 -32.18 -9.82
C ASN A 55 -41.21 -31.63 -8.38
N GLY A 56 -41.67 -30.45 -7.96
CA GLY A 56 -42.60 -29.51 -8.57
C GLY A 56 -43.69 -29.16 -7.54
N LEU A 57 -43.72 -27.89 -7.07
CA LEU A 57 -44.63 -27.36 -6.03
C LEU A 57 -44.35 -27.91 -4.60
N ARG A 58 -44.64 -27.21 -3.49
CA ARG A 58 -45.54 -26.05 -3.25
C ARG A 58 -44.99 -25.10 -2.16
N THR A 59 -45.42 -23.84 -2.23
CA THR A 59 -45.26 -22.83 -1.19
C THR A 59 -46.05 -23.16 0.08
N ALA A 60 -45.52 -22.77 1.25
CA ALA A 60 -46.30 -22.61 2.47
C ALA A 60 -45.72 -21.48 3.34
N SER A 61 -46.36 -20.31 3.28
CA SER A 61 -46.12 -19.19 4.19
C SER A 61 -46.66 -19.49 5.59
N ARG A 62 -45.88 -19.20 6.64
CA ARG A 62 -46.42 -18.98 7.99
C ARG A 62 -45.72 -17.80 8.66
N THR A 63 -46.39 -16.66 8.62
CA THR A 63 -46.23 -15.59 9.59
C THR A 63 -46.79 -16.05 10.93
N VAL A 64 -46.01 -15.89 12.00
CA VAL A 64 -46.51 -15.82 13.38
C VAL A 64 -45.77 -14.65 14.03
N GLY A 65 -46.49 -13.58 14.33
CA GLY A 65 -45.98 -12.52 15.20
C GLY A 65 -46.08 -12.95 16.66
N GLY A 66 -45.14 -12.49 17.48
CA GLY A 66 -45.16 -12.67 18.93
C GLY A 66 -44.36 -11.56 19.57
N ASP A 67 -45.05 -10.62 20.21
CA ASP A 67 -44.43 -9.54 20.96
C ASP A 67 -43.63 -10.07 22.16
N LEU A 68 -42.43 -9.54 22.34
CA LEU A 68 -41.66 -9.69 23.58
C LEU A 68 -41.00 -8.37 23.95
N SER A 69 -41.76 -7.57 24.71
CA SER A 69 -41.26 -6.38 25.38
C SER A 69 -40.41 -6.79 26.58
N LEU A 70 -39.09 -6.59 26.48
CA LEU A 70 -38.17 -6.67 27.62
C LEU A 70 -37.32 -5.40 27.68
N SER A 71 -37.74 -4.51 28.58
CA SER A 71 -36.99 -3.32 28.95
C SER A 71 -35.76 -3.71 29.78
N LEU A 72 -34.57 -3.36 29.33
CA LEU A 72 -33.37 -3.35 30.17
C LEU A 72 -32.56 -2.09 29.90
N SER A 73 -32.27 -1.38 30.99
CA SER A 73 -31.70 -0.04 31.00
C SER A 73 -30.22 -0.04 30.62
N LEU A 74 -29.86 0.72 29.59
CA LEU A 74 -28.46 1.10 29.34
C LEU A 74 -28.17 2.46 29.97
N SER A 75 -27.21 2.47 30.88
CA SER A 75 -26.70 3.67 31.54
C SER A 75 -25.95 4.56 30.54
N LEU A 76 -26.26 5.87 30.52
CA LEU A 76 -25.50 6.83 29.73
C LEU A 76 -24.12 7.10 30.35
N SER A 77 -23.07 6.97 29.54
CA SER A 77 -21.83 7.73 29.71
C SER A 77 -21.43 8.33 28.38
N SER A 78 -21.49 9.66 28.33
CA SER A 78 -21.33 10.50 27.14
C SER A 78 -19.89 10.62 26.67
N LEU A 79 -19.71 10.70 25.34
CA LEU A 79 -18.66 11.52 24.72
C LEU A 79 -19.09 11.88 23.27
N PHE A 80 -18.95 13.15 22.91
CA PHE A 80 -19.39 13.69 21.63
C PHE A 80 -18.49 13.24 20.47
N SER A 81 -19.10 12.89 19.33
CA SER A 81 -18.41 12.81 18.04
C SER A 81 -19.11 13.75 17.05
N LEU A 82 -18.48 14.88 16.70
CA LEU A 82 -18.96 15.72 15.61
C LEU A 82 -18.66 15.03 14.27
N ARG A 83 -19.70 14.62 13.54
CA ARG A 83 -19.63 14.43 12.09
C ARG A 83 -20.09 15.71 11.41
N PHE A 84 -19.22 16.33 10.61
CA PHE A 84 -19.65 17.34 9.64
C PHE A 84 -20.16 16.63 8.38
N PHE A 85 -21.46 16.75 8.10
CA PHE A 85 -21.99 16.62 6.75
C PHE A 85 -21.98 18.01 6.11
N TYR A 86 -21.41 18.13 4.92
CA TYR A 86 -21.68 19.27 4.04
C TYR A 86 -22.51 18.78 2.85
N PHE A 87 -23.80 19.14 2.88
CA PHE A 87 -24.63 19.22 1.68
C PHE A 87 -24.31 20.55 0.99
N TRP A 88 -24.11 20.55 -0.33
CA TRP A 88 -24.27 21.77 -1.11
C TRP A 88 -25.06 21.45 -2.37
N SER A 89 -26.20 22.13 -2.51
CA SER A 89 -27.06 22.08 -3.70
C SER A 89 -26.89 23.36 -4.49
N SER A 90 -26.70 23.23 -5.80
CA SER A 90 -26.94 24.34 -6.73
C SER A 90 -27.31 23.77 -8.10
N ASP A 91 -28.61 23.65 -8.36
CA ASP A 91 -29.13 23.59 -9.73
C ASP A 91 -28.88 24.95 -10.40
N PHE A 92 -28.37 24.95 -11.63
CA PHE A 92 -28.90 25.80 -12.70
C PHE A 92 -28.47 25.25 -14.08
N THR A 93 -29.30 25.53 -15.09
CA THR A 93 -29.43 24.78 -16.34
C THR A 93 -28.66 25.35 -17.54
N ASP A 94 -28.27 24.47 -18.45
CA ASP A 94 -28.18 24.59 -19.93
C ASP A 94 -27.63 25.86 -20.61
N GLY A 95 -26.68 25.66 -21.55
CA GLY A 95 -26.70 26.44 -22.80
C GLY A 95 -25.38 26.74 -23.56
N TRP A 96 -25.08 25.92 -24.58
CA TRP A 96 -24.50 26.30 -25.88
C TRP A 96 -23.03 26.82 -26.05
N VAL A 97 -22.51 26.55 -27.26
CA VAL A 97 -21.11 26.61 -27.82
C VAL A 97 -21.28 26.60 -29.37
N PRO A 98 -20.38 27.06 -30.29
CA PRO A 98 -19.00 27.64 -30.25
C PRO A 98 -19.01 29.09 -30.87
N PRO A 99 -18.08 29.63 -31.73
CA PRO A 99 -16.70 29.26 -32.11
C PRO A 99 -15.60 30.37 -32.27
N TYR A 100 -14.34 29.89 -32.37
CA TYR A 100 -13.13 30.43 -33.05
C TYR A 100 -12.63 31.88 -32.85
N SER A 101 -11.35 32.01 -32.43
CA SER A 101 -10.24 32.47 -33.32
C SER A 101 -8.85 32.44 -32.62
N CYS A 102 -7.79 32.14 -33.39
CA CYS A 102 -6.39 32.20 -32.95
C CYS A 102 -5.81 33.64 -33.03
N VAL A 103 -4.69 33.91 -32.35
CA VAL A 103 -3.49 34.63 -32.85
C VAL A 103 -2.35 34.57 -31.80
N THR A 104 -1.13 34.94 -32.20
CA THR A 104 0.17 34.46 -31.75
C THR A 104 0.98 35.39 -30.80
N ASP A 105 2.11 34.83 -30.32
CA ASP A 105 3.38 35.47 -29.96
C ASP A 105 3.55 36.23 -28.61
N GLY A 106 4.70 36.01 -27.96
CA GLY A 106 5.15 36.77 -26.79
C GLY A 106 6.13 36.06 -25.84
N TRP A 107 7.35 35.74 -26.29
CA TRP A 107 8.44 35.27 -25.41
C TRP A 107 9.17 36.46 -24.74
N VAL A 108 9.55 36.33 -23.45
CA VAL A 108 10.78 36.86 -22.76
C VAL A 108 10.57 36.89 -21.23
N PRO A 109 11.53 36.43 -20.39
CA PRO A 109 11.36 36.27 -18.94
C PRO A 109 11.88 37.44 -18.08
N PRO A 110 11.64 37.42 -16.75
CA PRO A 110 12.71 37.75 -15.82
C PRO A 110 12.83 36.87 -14.56
N SER A 111 14.06 36.40 -14.34
CA SER A 111 14.79 36.14 -13.09
C SER A 111 14.13 36.29 -11.69
N PHE A 112 14.30 35.23 -10.88
CA PHE A 112 14.74 35.21 -9.47
C PHE A 112 14.35 36.34 -8.50
N TRP A 113 13.60 35.97 -7.45
CA TRP A 113 13.79 36.50 -6.08
C TRP A 113 13.53 35.40 -5.03
N LEU A 114 14.46 35.23 -4.08
CA LEU A 114 14.26 34.41 -2.86
C LEU A 114 13.62 35.27 -1.76
N LEU A 115 12.64 34.71 -1.03
CA LEU A 115 12.32 34.94 0.40
C LEU A 115 11.12 34.02 0.73
N SER A 116 11.32 32.90 1.43
CA SER A 116 11.35 32.79 2.91
C SER A 116 10.00 32.97 3.61
N THR A 117 9.67 32.00 4.46
CA THR A 117 8.72 32.06 5.59
C THR A 117 7.23 32.37 5.29
N ALA A 118 6.45 31.31 5.08
CA ALA A 118 4.98 31.34 5.08
C ALA A 118 4.39 30.83 6.41
N THR A 119 4.56 31.57 7.50
CA THR A 119 3.91 31.28 8.80
C THR A 119 3.36 32.53 9.48
N GLU A 120 2.50 33.31 8.79
CA GLU A 120 1.64 34.32 9.45
C GLU A 120 0.49 34.84 8.55
N LYS A 121 -0.38 33.94 8.05
CA LYS A 121 -1.66 34.32 7.39
C LYS A 121 -2.85 33.41 7.77
N LYS A 122 -3.16 33.32 9.07
CA LYS A 122 -4.45 32.80 9.57
C LYS A 122 -5.12 33.62 10.69
N LEU A 123 -4.65 34.84 10.97
CA LEU A 123 -5.43 35.89 11.62
C LEU A 123 -5.46 37.12 10.70
N HIS A 124 -6.45 37.19 9.79
CA HIS A 124 -6.94 38.43 9.17
C HIS A 124 -8.22 38.17 8.32
N GLY A 125 -9.07 37.24 8.79
CA GLY A 125 -10.30 36.81 8.08
C GLY A 125 -11.56 36.81 8.95
N PHE A 126 -11.53 37.48 10.11
CA PHE A 126 -12.63 37.46 11.09
C PHE A 126 -13.10 38.86 11.54
N LEU A 127 -12.76 39.90 10.78
CA LEU A 127 -13.13 41.29 11.09
C LEU A 127 -13.66 42.03 9.85
N PHE A 128 -14.55 41.38 9.08
CA PHE A 128 -15.25 42.01 7.94
C PHE A 128 -16.72 41.58 7.77
N LEU A 129 -17.31 40.90 8.77
CA LEU A 129 -18.66 40.32 8.68
C LEU A 129 -19.62 40.80 9.79
N LEU A 130 -19.46 42.06 10.22
CA LEU A 130 -20.36 42.76 11.15
C LEU A 130 -20.51 44.24 10.75
N LYS A 131 -20.87 44.51 9.49
CA LYS A 131 -21.16 45.89 9.04
C LYS A 131 -22.38 46.09 8.13
N ASP A 132 -22.91 45.04 7.52
CA ASP A 132 -24.01 45.13 6.54
C ASP A 132 -25.33 44.48 7.02
N THR A 133 -25.70 44.66 8.30
CA THR A 133 -26.96 44.07 8.83
C THR A 133 -27.74 44.95 9.80
N VAL A 134 -27.55 46.28 9.75
CA VAL A 134 -28.55 47.25 10.25
C VAL A 134 -28.53 48.50 9.37
N ASN A 135 -29.30 48.51 8.28
CA ASN A 135 -29.85 49.75 7.68
C ASN A 135 -30.86 49.44 6.55
N SER A 136 -32.08 49.08 6.93
CA SER A 136 -33.24 49.22 6.05
C SER A 136 -34.53 49.38 6.87
N THR A 137 -35.24 50.49 6.63
CA THR A 137 -36.65 50.76 7.03
C THR A 137 -36.95 50.90 8.55
N THR A 138 -37.73 51.86 9.05
CA THR A 138 -38.45 53.00 8.42
C THR A 138 -38.95 54.04 9.46
N HIS A 139 -39.15 55.28 8.99
CA HIS A 139 -40.15 56.28 9.42
C HIS A 139 -40.09 57.07 10.76
N SER A 140 -40.33 58.38 10.55
CA SER A 140 -41.15 59.35 11.32
C SER A 140 -40.44 60.50 12.05
N ASN A 141 -41.08 61.68 11.99
CA ASN A 141 -40.56 63.00 12.32
C ASN A 141 -40.88 63.43 13.77
N ASP A 142 -40.09 64.39 14.27
CA ASP A 142 -40.43 65.50 15.20
C ASP A 142 -41.40 65.23 16.37
N SER A 143 -40.99 65.44 17.63
CA SER A 143 -40.76 66.81 18.14
C SER A 143 -40.19 66.90 19.57
N LEU A 144 -39.66 68.10 19.89
CA LEU A 144 -39.04 68.62 21.13
C LEU A 144 -39.98 68.69 22.38
N PRO A 145 -39.56 69.08 23.62
CA PRO A 145 -38.43 69.98 23.97
C PRO A 145 -37.61 69.79 25.29
N SER A 146 -36.59 70.67 25.41
CA SER A 146 -36.03 71.33 26.62
C SER A 146 -34.99 70.64 27.56
N ARG A 147 -33.71 71.02 27.32
CA ARG A 147 -32.67 71.53 28.27
C ARG A 147 -32.68 71.12 29.77
N LEU A 148 -31.56 70.56 30.25
CA LEU A 148 -30.59 71.25 31.17
C LEU A 148 -29.37 70.37 31.57
N THR A 149 -28.21 70.72 30.99
CA THR A 149 -26.83 70.77 31.56
C THR A 149 -26.25 69.78 32.60
N HIS A 150 -24.98 69.43 32.31
CA HIS A 150 -23.84 69.15 33.21
C HIS A 150 -23.70 67.76 33.88
N PHE A 151 -22.69 67.00 33.42
CA PHE A 151 -21.45 66.79 34.20
C PHE A 151 -20.30 66.31 33.28
N TYR A 152 -19.23 67.10 33.18
CA TYR A 152 -17.96 66.66 32.56
C TYR A 152 -16.99 66.23 33.67
N ARG A 153 -16.37 65.06 33.54
CA ARG A 153 -15.05 64.82 34.13
C ARG A 153 -14.28 63.79 33.31
N LEU A 154 -13.24 64.24 32.63
CA LEU A 154 -12.21 63.34 32.10
C LEU A 154 -11.50 62.69 33.30
N VAL A 155 -11.40 61.37 33.28
CA VAL A 155 -10.31 60.63 33.93
C VAL A 155 -9.52 60.00 32.79
N THR A 156 -8.23 60.30 32.73
CA THR A 156 -7.35 59.90 31.63
C THR A 156 -6.96 58.43 31.72
N LEU A 157 -6.57 57.85 30.57
CA LEU A 157 -6.23 56.43 30.38
C LEU A 157 -4.92 55.98 31.08
N SER A 158 -4.58 56.57 32.22
CA SER A 158 -3.35 56.28 32.98
C SER A 158 -3.54 55.24 34.09
N GLU A 159 -4.75 55.02 34.59
CA GLU A 159 -4.97 54.26 35.85
C GLU A 159 -5.57 52.86 35.63
N MET A 160 -6.08 52.54 34.44
CA MET A 160 -6.50 51.16 34.10
C MET A 160 -5.33 50.22 33.74
N SER A 161 -4.08 50.69 33.77
CA SER A 161 -2.89 49.91 33.44
C SER A 161 -2.31 49.11 34.62
N SER A 162 -2.80 49.30 35.85
CA SER A 162 -2.20 48.73 37.07
C SER A 162 -2.91 47.50 37.66
N MET A 163 -4.09 47.11 37.17
CA MET A 163 -4.91 46.01 37.74
C MET A 163 -5.08 44.74 36.88
N ILE A 164 -4.42 44.64 35.72
CA ILE A 164 -4.42 43.40 34.90
C ILE A 164 -3.03 42.74 34.86
N GLY A 165 -1.98 43.41 35.33
CA GLY A 165 -0.61 42.90 35.34
C GLY A 165 -0.26 42.01 36.54
N LYS A 166 -0.91 40.84 36.73
CA LYS A 166 -0.45 39.77 37.67
C LYS A 166 -1.28 38.46 37.66
N ARG A 167 -1.41 37.80 36.50
CA ARG A 167 -1.66 36.33 36.31
C ARG A 167 -1.82 36.06 34.82
N GLY A 168 -1.10 35.09 34.25
CA GLY A 168 -1.31 34.69 32.85
C GLY A 168 -0.10 34.66 31.92
N PHE A 169 1.14 34.76 32.42
CA PHE A 169 2.30 34.27 31.66
C PHE A 169 2.63 32.85 32.13
N HIS A 170 1.88 31.87 31.63
CA HIS A 170 2.42 30.51 31.58
C HIS A 170 3.65 30.53 30.68
N TYR A 171 4.76 30.05 31.23
CA TYR A 171 6.03 29.95 30.54
C TYR A 171 5.91 28.89 29.43
N LEU A 172 5.41 29.29 28.25
CA LEU A 172 5.70 28.59 27.01
C LEU A 172 7.18 28.79 26.73
N GLN A 173 7.98 27.99 27.42
CA GLN A 173 9.40 27.83 27.15
C GLN A 173 9.49 27.38 25.70
N LYS A 174 9.85 28.29 24.79
CA LYS A 174 10.12 27.92 23.39
C LYS A 174 11.12 26.78 23.45
N LEU A 175 10.73 25.60 22.98
CA LEU A 175 11.57 24.42 22.89
C LEU A 175 12.71 24.74 21.92
N LYS A 176 13.79 25.32 22.45
CA LYS A 176 15.05 25.42 21.74
C LYS A 176 15.56 23.99 21.61
N ALA A 177 15.79 23.52 20.39
CA ALA A 177 16.29 22.16 20.13
C ALA A 177 17.54 21.83 20.97
N ALA A 178 18.38 22.83 21.25
CA ALA A 178 19.55 22.73 22.13
C ALA A 178 19.27 22.31 23.61
N ASN A 179 18.00 22.30 24.05
CA ASN A 179 17.61 21.92 25.42
C ASN A 179 16.90 20.56 25.49
N ILE A 180 16.70 19.86 24.37
CA ILE A 180 16.08 18.53 24.34
C ILE A 180 17.21 17.50 24.48
N SER A 181 17.13 16.60 25.46
CA SER A 181 18.14 15.55 25.61
C SER A 181 18.03 14.52 24.47
N THR A 182 19.17 14.03 23.99
CA THR A 182 19.24 12.97 22.97
C THR A 182 18.45 11.74 23.40
N ALA A 183 18.54 11.35 24.67
CA ALA A 183 17.75 10.26 25.24
C ALA A 183 16.23 10.49 25.17
N LEU A 184 15.73 11.74 25.22
CA LEU A 184 14.30 12.00 25.06
C LEU A 184 13.86 11.85 23.59
N ILE A 185 14.72 12.25 22.65
CA ILE A 185 14.49 12.06 21.20
C ILE A 185 14.48 10.57 20.87
N GLU A 186 15.49 9.82 21.30
CA GLU A 186 15.60 8.37 21.09
C GLU A 186 14.39 7.60 21.66
N ASN A 187 13.97 7.91 22.89
CA ASN A 187 12.75 7.33 23.47
C ASN A 187 11.47 7.72 22.70
N GLY A 188 11.44 8.91 22.10
CA GLY A 188 10.37 9.35 21.19
C GLY A 188 10.34 8.51 19.91
N GLN A 189 11.48 8.41 19.22
CA GLN A 189 11.65 7.60 18.00
C GLN A 189 11.24 6.15 18.23
N ASN A 190 11.73 5.53 19.31
CA ASN A 190 11.39 4.15 19.67
C ASN A 190 9.87 3.97 19.78
N ARG A 191 9.18 4.87 20.49
CA ARG A 191 7.71 4.81 20.67
C ARG A 191 6.92 5.07 19.39
N VAL A 192 7.39 5.97 18.52
CA VAL A 192 6.76 6.23 17.21
C VAL A 192 6.89 4.98 16.31
N ILE A 193 8.07 4.35 16.29
CA ILE A 193 8.32 3.11 15.54
C ILE A 193 7.49 1.96 16.10
N ASP A 194 7.46 1.77 17.43
CA ASP A 194 6.68 0.72 18.09
C ASP A 194 5.17 0.85 17.79
N ALA A 195 4.64 2.08 17.83
CA ALA A 195 3.25 2.35 17.47
C ALA A 195 2.97 2.06 15.98
N SER A 196 3.88 2.47 15.10
CA SER A 196 3.81 2.25 13.65
C SER A 196 3.78 0.75 13.31
N LEU A 197 4.71 -0.03 13.86
CA LEU A 197 4.76 -1.48 13.70
C LEU A 197 3.54 -2.16 14.33
N THR A 198 3.00 -1.63 15.43
CA THR A 198 1.79 -2.17 16.07
C THR A 198 0.54 -1.96 15.24
N LEU A 199 0.41 -0.83 14.53
CA LEU A 199 -0.69 -0.59 13.60
C LEU A 199 -0.72 -1.63 12.47
N ILE A 200 0.44 -1.93 11.88
CA ILE A 200 0.59 -2.97 10.85
C ILE A 200 0.31 -4.36 11.44
N ARG A 201 0.88 -4.68 12.62
CA ARG A 201 0.70 -5.99 13.30
C ARG A 201 -0.76 -6.31 13.58
N GLU A 202 -1.49 -5.42 14.24
CA GLU A 202 -2.89 -5.70 14.61
C GLU A 202 -3.80 -5.78 13.37
N ARG A 203 -3.53 -4.98 12.33
CA ARG A 203 -4.25 -5.12 11.06
C ARG A 203 -3.93 -6.43 10.35
N ALA A 204 -2.65 -6.81 10.23
CA ALA A 204 -2.22 -8.07 9.63
C ALA A 204 -2.87 -9.25 10.34
N LYS A 205 -2.88 -9.24 11.68
CA LYS A 205 -3.52 -10.26 12.51
C LYS A 205 -5.02 -10.40 12.21
N LEU A 206 -5.76 -9.28 12.22
CA LEU A 206 -7.20 -9.30 11.90
C LEU A 206 -7.50 -9.81 10.48
N LYS A 207 -6.64 -9.48 9.49
CA LYS A 207 -6.78 -10.00 8.12
C LYS A 207 -6.43 -11.48 8.04
N GLY A 208 -5.35 -11.92 8.70
CA GLY A 208 -4.96 -13.32 8.79
C GLY A 208 -6.03 -14.19 9.45
N GLU A 209 -6.60 -13.74 10.57
CA GLU A 209 -7.70 -14.41 11.27
C GLU A 209 -8.95 -14.53 10.37
N LEU A 210 -9.34 -13.47 9.66
CA LEU A 210 -10.46 -13.49 8.71
C LEU A 210 -10.23 -14.50 7.57
N VAL A 211 -9.06 -14.48 6.95
CA VAL A 211 -8.71 -15.39 5.84
C VAL A 211 -8.67 -16.85 6.31
N ARG A 212 -8.09 -17.11 7.49
CA ARG A 212 -8.07 -18.45 8.11
C ARG A 212 -9.46 -18.95 8.46
N ALA A 213 -10.36 -18.07 8.92
CA ALA A 213 -11.74 -18.42 9.26
C ALA A 213 -12.60 -18.76 8.03
N LEU A 214 -12.35 -18.12 6.87
CA LEU A 214 -13.02 -18.46 5.61
C LEU A 214 -12.49 -19.77 5.00
N GLY A 215 -11.20 -20.07 5.18
CA GLY A 215 -10.57 -21.31 4.74
C GLY A 215 -10.50 -21.51 3.22
N GLY A 216 -9.93 -22.65 2.81
CA GLY A 216 -9.83 -23.03 1.40
C GLY A 216 -8.85 -22.20 0.57
N VAL A 217 -7.78 -21.69 1.19
CA VAL A 217 -6.76 -20.83 0.56
C VAL A 217 -5.37 -21.18 1.09
N THR A 218 -4.36 -21.14 0.22
CA THR A 218 -2.95 -21.45 0.50
C THR A 218 -2.05 -20.21 0.47
N ALA A 219 -2.45 -19.19 -0.27
CA ALA A 219 -1.86 -17.85 -0.26
C ALA A 219 -2.95 -16.80 -0.48
N ALA A 220 -2.92 -15.70 0.29
CA ALA A 220 -3.79 -14.54 0.10
C ALA A 220 -2.97 -13.26 0.02
N THR A 221 -3.16 -12.46 -1.02
CA THR A 221 -2.48 -11.17 -1.17
C THR A 221 -2.95 -10.18 -0.12
N SER A 222 -2.01 -9.52 0.55
CA SER A 222 -2.31 -8.37 1.40
C SER A 222 -1.51 -7.14 0.97
N LEU A 223 -2.21 -6.06 0.70
CA LEU A 223 -1.62 -4.75 0.40
C LEU A 223 -0.92 -4.18 1.64
N LEU A 224 0.30 -3.66 1.43
CA LEU A 224 1.05 -2.86 2.40
C LEU A 224 1.61 -1.65 1.65
N GLY A 225 1.23 -0.43 2.02
CA GLY A 225 1.78 0.77 1.39
C GLY A 225 3.03 1.30 2.09
N VAL A 226 3.98 1.78 1.32
CA VAL A 226 5.20 2.43 1.81
C VAL A 226 5.31 3.81 1.15
N PRO A 227 4.64 4.85 1.70
CA PRO A 227 4.56 6.19 1.12
C PRO A 227 5.88 6.97 1.30
N LEU A 228 6.93 6.52 0.60
CA LEU A 228 8.30 7.04 0.64
C LEU A 228 8.66 7.58 -0.76
N GLY A 229 9.24 8.78 -0.84
CA GLY A 229 9.61 9.39 -2.12
C GLY A 229 10.91 10.21 -2.08
N HIS A 230 11.64 10.20 -0.95
CA HIS A 230 12.80 11.08 -0.78
C HIS A 230 14.10 10.50 -1.32
N ASN A 231 14.08 9.25 -1.82
CA ASN A 231 15.20 8.61 -2.50
C ASN A 231 15.11 8.71 -4.03
N SER A 232 13.98 9.21 -4.56
CA SER A 232 13.83 9.65 -5.95
C SER A 232 14.86 10.72 -6.33
N SER A 233 15.51 10.54 -7.48
CA SER A 233 16.50 11.49 -8.03
C SER A 233 15.87 12.78 -8.60
N PHE A 234 14.62 12.72 -9.08
CA PHE A 234 13.97 13.87 -9.74
C PHE A 234 12.73 14.40 -9.02
N LEU A 235 11.74 13.56 -8.73
CA LEU A 235 10.46 14.00 -8.13
C LEU A 235 9.96 13.04 -7.05
N GLN A 236 9.68 13.58 -5.87
CA GLN A 236 9.24 12.81 -4.69
C GLN A 236 7.74 12.47 -4.66
N GLY A 237 7.05 12.70 -5.78
CA GLY A 237 5.60 12.50 -5.91
C GLY A 237 5.09 11.06 -5.67
N PRO A 238 5.88 9.98 -5.88
CA PRO A 238 5.46 8.63 -5.53
C PRO A 238 5.06 8.45 -4.06
N ALA A 239 5.55 9.28 -3.13
CA ALA A 239 5.11 9.26 -1.73
C ALA A 239 3.58 9.38 -1.53
N PHE A 240 2.85 9.91 -2.52
CA PHE A 240 1.39 10.06 -2.50
C PHE A 240 0.62 8.91 -3.19
N ALA A 241 1.32 7.91 -3.73
CA ALA A 241 0.73 6.86 -4.56
C ALA A 241 -0.15 5.83 -3.82
N PRO A 242 0.22 5.28 -2.64
CA PRO A 242 -0.53 4.16 -2.04
C PRO A 242 -2.03 4.43 -1.78
N PRO A 243 -2.45 5.63 -1.35
CA PRO A 243 -3.88 5.95 -1.22
C PRO A 243 -4.60 6.04 -2.58
N ARG A 244 -3.95 6.58 -3.61
CA ARG A 244 -4.52 6.79 -4.95
C ARG A 244 -4.67 5.48 -5.73
N ILE A 245 -3.72 4.55 -5.56
CA ILE A 245 -3.84 3.20 -6.10
C ILE A 245 -5.06 2.49 -5.50
N ARG A 246 -5.27 2.60 -4.17
CA ARG A 246 -6.45 2.01 -3.51
C ARG A 246 -7.77 2.61 -3.99
N GLU A 247 -7.83 3.94 -4.14
CA GLU A 247 -8.99 4.64 -4.71
C GLU A 247 -9.33 4.09 -6.11
N ALA A 248 -8.32 3.91 -6.97
CA ALA A 248 -8.50 3.36 -8.31
C ALA A 248 -8.87 1.86 -8.34
N ILE A 249 -8.38 1.02 -7.40
CA ILE A 249 -8.76 -0.40 -7.30
C ILE A 249 -10.28 -0.56 -7.09
N TRP A 250 -10.87 0.30 -6.24
CA TRP A 250 -12.27 0.27 -5.82
C TRP A 250 -13.14 1.32 -6.51
N CYS A 251 -12.65 1.93 -7.59
CA CYS A 251 -13.39 2.95 -8.33
C CYS A 251 -14.67 2.38 -8.95
N GLY A 252 -15.79 3.07 -8.76
CA GLY A 252 -17.13 2.64 -9.21
C GLY A 252 -17.33 2.56 -10.73
N SER A 253 -16.36 3.00 -11.53
CA SER A 253 -16.31 2.74 -12.98
C SER A 253 -15.85 1.32 -13.32
N THR A 254 -15.28 0.60 -12.35
CA THR A 254 -14.78 -0.78 -12.50
C THR A 254 -15.68 -1.79 -11.79
N ASN A 255 -15.61 -3.04 -12.23
CA ASN A 255 -16.11 -4.17 -11.44
C ASN A 255 -15.00 -4.69 -10.50
N ALA A 256 -15.33 -5.66 -9.65
CA ALA A 256 -14.40 -6.26 -8.70
C ALA A 256 -13.73 -7.55 -9.19
N THR A 257 -13.78 -7.88 -10.48
CA THR A 257 -13.16 -9.09 -11.03
C THR A 257 -11.82 -8.80 -11.71
N THR A 258 -10.82 -9.68 -11.55
CA THR A 258 -9.56 -9.65 -12.33
C THR A 258 -9.78 -10.22 -13.74
N GLU A 259 -8.83 -10.06 -14.67
CA GLU A 259 -8.98 -10.62 -16.03
C GLU A 259 -9.07 -12.15 -16.04
N GLU A 260 -8.40 -12.83 -15.09
CA GLU A 260 -8.51 -14.28 -14.87
C GLU A 260 -9.77 -14.68 -14.05
N GLY A 261 -10.63 -13.73 -13.67
CA GLY A 261 -11.94 -13.98 -13.05
C GLY A 261 -11.93 -14.19 -11.53
N LYS A 262 -10.90 -13.74 -10.81
CA LYS A 262 -10.91 -13.75 -9.33
C LYS A 262 -11.66 -12.54 -8.77
N GLU A 263 -12.44 -12.76 -7.71
CA GLU A 263 -13.29 -11.76 -7.06
C GLU A 263 -12.52 -11.03 -5.96
N LEU A 264 -12.30 -9.73 -6.12
CA LEU A 264 -11.49 -8.91 -5.21
C LEU A 264 -12.20 -8.63 -3.88
N ASN A 265 -13.54 -8.67 -3.84
CA ASN A 265 -14.28 -8.56 -2.57
C ASN A 265 -14.12 -9.79 -1.66
N ASP A 266 -13.55 -10.89 -2.16
CA ASP A 266 -13.21 -12.05 -1.32
C ASP A 266 -11.91 -11.79 -0.56
N PRO A 267 -11.91 -11.77 0.79
CA PRO A 267 -10.69 -11.57 1.58
C PRO A 267 -9.61 -12.61 1.32
N ARG A 268 -9.96 -13.79 0.79
CA ARG A 268 -8.98 -14.82 0.40
C ARG A 268 -8.22 -14.46 -0.87
N VAL A 269 -8.77 -13.54 -1.67
CA VAL A 269 -8.13 -12.98 -2.87
C VAL A 269 -7.36 -11.71 -2.52
N LEU A 270 -7.96 -10.77 -1.77
CA LEU A 270 -7.32 -9.50 -1.44
C LEU A 270 -7.65 -8.99 -0.03
N THR A 271 -6.61 -8.68 0.75
CA THR A 271 -6.71 -7.84 1.95
C THR A 271 -5.81 -6.62 1.89
N ASP A 272 -5.91 -5.74 2.88
CA ASP A 272 -5.09 -4.54 3.01
C ASP A 272 -4.78 -4.30 4.49
N VAL A 273 -3.51 -4.08 4.82
CA VAL A 273 -3.04 -3.70 6.17
C VAL A 273 -2.79 -2.19 6.30
N GLY A 274 -2.93 -1.43 5.21
CA GLY A 274 -2.70 0.01 5.18
C GLY A 274 -1.24 0.35 4.94
N ASP A 275 -0.82 1.51 5.46
CA ASP A 275 0.44 2.15 5.11
C ASP A 275 1.37 2.23 6.31
N VAL A 276 2.67 2.05 6.06
CA VAL A 276 3.73 2.39 7.01
C VAL A 276 3.71 3.92 7.23
N PRO A 277 3.68 4.43 8.48
CA PRO A 277 3.78 5.86 8.81
C PRO A 277 5.16 6.47 8.52
N VAL A 278 5.59 6.44 7.25
CA VAL A 278 6.94 6.84 6.81
C VAL A 278 7.23 8.30 7.16
N GLN A 279 6.27 9.20 6.99
CA GLN A 279 6.51 10.63 7.18
C GLN A 279 6.61 10.98 8.66
N GLU A 280 5.83 10.31 9.52
CA GLU A 280 5.87 10.42 10.97
C GLU A 280 7.19 9.89 11.55
N ILE A 281 7.68 8.76 11.02
CA ILE A 281 8.98 8.19 11.40
C ILE A 281 10.12 9.15 11.01
N ARG A 282 10.06 9.74 9.81
CA ARG A 282 11.06 10.74 9.35
C ARG A 282 11.03 12.03 10.15
N ASP A 283 9.84 12.54 10.50
CA ASP A 283 9.68 13.78 11.28
C ASP A 283 10.31 13.68 12.69
N CYS A 284 10.26 12.50 13.33
CA CYS A 284 10.98 12.28 14.59
C CYS A 284 12.50 12.11 14.47
N GLY A 285 13.08 12.34 13.28
CA GLY A 285 14.54 12.40 13.05
C GLY A 285 15.22 11.04 12.97
N VAL A 286 14.50 10.00 12.52
CA VAL A 286 15.05 8.66 12.26
C VAL A 286 15.84 8.67 10.96
N ASP A 287 17.02 8.05 10.95
CA ASP A 287 17.85 7.88 9.76
C ASP A 287 17.31 6.83 8.77
N ASP A 288 17.84 6.83 7.55
CA ASP A 288 17.38 5.93 6.50
C ASP A 288 17.68 4.45 6.79
N ASP A 289 18.80 4.12 7.46
CA ASP A 289 19.12 2.72 7.81
C ASP A 289 18.00 2.15 8.68
N ARG A 290 17.62 2.88 9.73
CA ARG A 290 16.56 2.50 10.65
C ARG A 290 15.16 2.57 10.01
N LEU A 291 14.91 3.50 9.09
CA LEU A 291 13.65 3.57 8.34
C LEU A 291 13.48 2.34 7.43
N MET A 292 14.53 1.95 6.69
CA MET A 292 14.52 0.76 5.84
C MET A 292 14.35 -0.53 6.65
N ASP A 293 14.90 -0.60 7.87
CA ASP A 293 14.63 -1.70 8.80
C ASP A 293 13.16 -1.74 9.25
N VAL A 294 12.51 -0.60 9.53
CA VAL A 294 11.07 -0.56 9.88
C VAL A 294 10.19 -1.02 8.71
N ILE A 295 10.54 -0.68 7.47
CA ILE A 295 9.86 -1.20 6.26
C ILE A 295 10.03 -2.72 6.19
N SER A 296 11.25 -3.22 6.43
CA SER A 296 11.56 -4.65 6.41
C SER A 296 10.77 -5.43 7.47
N GLU A 297 10.69 -4.93 8.70
CA GLU A 297 9.88 -5.53 9.76
C GLU A 297 8.37 -5.45 9.47
N SER A 298 7.89 -4.37 8.84
CA SER A 298 6.49 -4.25 8.41
C SER A 298 6.10 -5.36 7.41
N VAL A 299 6.99 -5.70 6.48
CA VAL A 299 6.82 -6.84 5.55
C VAL A 299 6.84 -8.18 6.30
N LYS A 300 7.77 -8.37 7.25
CA LYS A 300 7.85 -9.59 8.08
C LYS A 300 6.64 -9.80 8.99
N LEU A 301 5.96 -8.72 9.40
CA LEU A 301 4.70 -8.76 10.14
C LEU A 301 3.56 -9.31 9.27
N VAL A 302 3.43 -8.83 8.01
CA VAL A 302 2.45 -9.39 7.06
C VAL A 302 2.73 -10.88 6.80
N MET A 303 3.98 -11.23 6.50
CA MET A 303 4.40 -12.64 6.30
C MET A 303 4.37 -13.49 7.58
N GLY A 304 4.16 -12.88 8.76
CA GLY A 304 3.95 -13.60 10.02
C GLY A 304 2.55 -14.20 10.12
N GLU A 305 1.59 -13.65 9.38
CA GLU A 305 0.18 -14.02 9.46
C GLU A 305 -0.21 -14.94 8.30
N ASN A 306 0.07 -16.24 8.44
CA ASN A 306 -0.30 -17.23 7.44
C ASN A 306 -1.82 -17.20 7.12
N PRO A 307 -2.26 -17.15 5.85
CA PRO A 307 -1.50 -17.34 4.60
C PRO A 307 -1.22 -16.03 3.83
N LEU A 308 -1.08 -14.89 4.52
CA LEU A 308 -0.86 -13.60 3.86
C LEU A 308 0.50 -13.53 3.14
N ARG A 309 0.49 -13.03 1.90
CA ARG A 309 1.67 -12.68 1.10
C ARG A 309 1.65 -11.18 0.77
N PRO A 310 2.74 -10.43 0.97
CA PRO A 310 2.75 -8.99 0.79
C PRO A 310 2.77 -8.60 -0.69
N LEU A 311 1.89 -7.66 -1.06
CA LEU A 311 1.96 -6.90 -2.31
C LEU A 311 2.12 -5.43 -1.94
N VAL A 312 3.32 -4.89 -2.16
CA VAL A 312 3.69 -3.58 -1.64
C VAL A 312 3.27 -2.49 -2.62
N LEU A 313 2.52 -1.50 -2.11
CA LEU A 313 2.19 -0.29 -2.86
C LEU A 313 3.28 0.74 -2.58
N GLY A 314 4.07 1.05 -3.60
CA GLY A 314 5.21 1.91 -3.42
C GLY A 314 4.89 3.38 -3.30
N GLY A 315 5.89 4.11 -2.81
CA GLY A 315 6.32 5.28 -3.55
C GLY A 315 7.50 4.92 -4.43
N ASP A 316 8.68 5.48 -4.16
CA ASP A 316 9.86 5.35 -5.03
C ASP A 316 10.52 3.96 -5.00
N HIS A 317 11.32 3.66 -6.02
CA HIS A 317 11.92 2.32 -6.22
C HIS A 317 12.95 1.92 -5.12
N SER A 318 13.31 2.82 -4.18
CA SER A 318 14.24 2.44 -3.09
C SER A 318 13.68 1.38 -2.16
N ILE A 319 12.35 1.28 -2.05
CA ILE A 319 11.67 0.36 -1.13
C ILE A 319 11.81 -1.11 -1.52
N SER A 320 12.13 -1.42 -2.77
CA SER A 320 12.28 -2.81 -3.23
C SER A 320 13.44 -3.50 -2.50
N PHE A 321 14.48 -2.75 -2.10
CA PHE A 321 15.58 -3.27 -1.29
C PHE A 321 15.14 -3.83 0.08
N PRO A 322 14.57 -3.05 1.03
CA PRO A 322 14.14 -3.58 2.32
C PRO A 322 13.03 -4.64 2.19
N VAL A 323 12.15 -4.54 1.19
CA VAL A 323 11.09 -5.53 0.98
C VAL A 323 11.67 -6.88 0.53
N VAL A 324 12.54 -6.90 -0.48
CA VAL A 324 13.19 -8.13 -0.96
C VAL A 324 14.09 -8.75 0.13
N ARG A 325 14.85 -7.91 0.87
CA ARG A 325 15.61 -8.33 2.05
C ARG A 325 14.72 -9.08 3.05
N ALA A 326 13.61 -8.45 3.45
CA ALA A 326 12.66 -9.05 4.39
C ALA A 326 12.07 -10.39 3.92
N VAL A 327 11.71 -10.48 2.63
CA VAL A 327 11.17 -11.72 2.03
C VAL A 327 12.22 -12.83 2.03
N SER A 328 13.45 -12.55 1.57
CA SER A 328 14.55 -13.53 1.54
C SER A 328 14.94 -14.00 2.94
N GLU A 329 15.03 -13.09 3.92
CA GLU A 329 15.28 -13.42 5.32
C GLU A 329 14.17 -14.31 5.91
N LYS A 330 12.90 -13.93 5.72
CA LYS A 330 11.74 -14.64 6.28
C LYS A 330 11.58 -16.05 5.70
N LEU A 331 11.89 -16.23 4.41
CA LEU A 331 11.87 -17.54 3.75
C LEU A 331 13.16 -18.35 3.97
N GLY A 332 14.21 -17.73 4.51
CA GLY A 332 15.50 -18.37 4.81
C GLY A 332 16.27 -18.79 3.55
N GLY A 333 16.35 -17.89 2.56
CA GLY A 333 17.14 -18.09 1.33
C GLY A 333 16.68 -17.18 0.18
N PRO A 334 17.47 -17.10 -0.90
CA PRO A 334 17.21 -16.18 -2.00
C PRO A 334 15.95 -16.53 -2.79
N VAL A 335 15.50 -15.56 -3.60
CA VAL A 335 14.43 -15.67 -4.59
C VAL A 335 14.98 -15.46 -6.01
N ASP A 336 14.21 -15.80 -7.04
CA ASP A 336 14.40 -15.20 -8.37
C ASP A 336 13.55 -13.92 -8.45
N ILE A 337 13.99 -12.92 -9.22
CA ILE A 337 13.27 -11.65 -9.40
C ILE A 337 12.96 -11.42 -10.87
N LEU A 338 11.69 -11.16 -11.16
CA LEU A 338 11.26 -10.47 -12.38
C LEU A 338 11.13 -8.98 -12.05
N HIS A 339 11.90 -8.15 -12.74
CA HIS A 339 11.94 -6.71 -12.57
C HIS A 339 11.49 -6.05 -13.89
N LEU A 340 10.39 -5.32 -13.85
CA LEU A 340 9.79 -4.61 -14.99
C LEU A 340 10.03 -3.11 -14.81
N ASP A 341 10.89 -2.50 -15.65
CA ASP A 341 11.37 -1.11 -15.48
C ASP A 341 12.00 -0.56 -16.80
N ALA A 342 11.98 0.75 -17.02
CA ALA A 342 12.77 1.42 -18.05
C ALA A 342 14.28 1.51 -17.70
N HIS A 343 14.60 1.47 -16.41
CA HIS A 343 15.89 1.69 -15.77
C HIS A 343 16.43 0.40 -15.12
N PRO A 344 17.76 0.25 -14.97
CA PRO A 344 18.32 -0.95 -14.36
C PRO A 344 18.46 -0.85 -12.83
N ASP A 345 18.32 0.34 -12.23
CA ASP A 345 18.37 0.60 -10.79
C ASP A 345 19.50 -0.09 -10.01
N ILE A 346 20.67 -0.16 -10.66
CA ILE A 346 21.84 -0.94 -10.25
C ILE A 346 23.12 -0.08 -10.11
N TYR A 347 22.99 1.24 -10.01
CA TYR A 347 24.11 2.12 -9.71
C TYR A 347 24.72 1.80 -8.35
N ASP A 348 26.04 1.92 -8.20
CA ASP A 348 26.71 1.57 -6.94
C ASP A 348 26.28 2.49 -5.79
N ALA A 349 26.29 3.81 -6.00
CA ALA A 349 25.68 4.78 -5.09
C ALA A 349 25.30 6.06 -5.86
N PHE A 350 24.08 6.09 -6.41
CA PHE A 350 23.64 7.23 -7.23
C PHE A 350 23.61 8.52 -6.39
N GLU A 351 24.30 9.55 -6.88
CA GLU A 351 24.53 10.84 -6.18
C GLU A 351 25.04 10.71 -4.72
N GLY A 352 25.71 9.61 -4.40
CA GLY A 352 26.22 9.31 -3.06
C GLY A 352 25.17 8.76 -2.08
N ASN A 353 23.91 8.61 -2.50
CA ASN A 353 22.87 7.96 -1.70
C ASN A 353 22.84 6.45 -1.98
N LYS A 354 23.28 5.64 -1.01
CA LYS A 354 23.24 4.16 -1.09
C LYS A 354 21.82 3.59 -1.21
N TYR A 355 20.81 4.37 -0.80
CA TYR A 355 19.38 4.06 -0.89
C TYR A 355 18.67 4.82 -2.02
N SER A 356 19.40 5.48 -2.94
CA SER A 356 18.74 6.05 -4.12
C SER A 356 17.90 4.98 -4.81
N HIS A 357 16.72 5.37 -5.32
CA HIS A 357 15.85 4.45 -6.05
C HIS A 357 16.63 3.71 -7.17
N ALA A 358 17.43 4.47 -7.93
CA ALA A 358 18.38 4.02 -8.96
C ALA A 358 19.54 3.10 -8.48
N SER A 359 19.60 2.74 -7.20
CA SER A 359 20.59 1.87 -6.59
C SER A 359 20.00 0.66 -5.84
N SER A 360 18.67 0.52 -5.84
CA SER A 360 17.94 -0.51 -5.07
C SER A 360 18.38 -1.95 -5.43
N PHE A 361 18.57 -2.27 -6.70
CA PHE A 361 18.98 -3.60 -7.15
C PHE A 361 20.46 -3.88 -6.93
N ALA A 362 21.32 -2.86 -6.89
CA ALA A 362 22.71 -3.05 -6.44
C ALA A 362 22.73 -3.57 -5.00
N ARG A 363 21.95 -2.95 -4.09
CA ARG A 363 21.81 -3.40 -2.70
C ARG A 363 21.22 -4.81 -2.59
N ILE A 364 20.24 -5.15 -3.44
CA ILE A 364 19.62 -6.49 -3.49
C ILE A 364 20.66 -7.56 -3.87
N MET A 365 21.45 -7.32 -4.92
CA MET A 365 22.45 -8.28 -5.40
C MET A 365 23.64 -8.41 -4.43
N GLU A 366 24.06 -7.31 -3.79
CA GLU A 366 25.13 -7.30 -2.78
C GLU A 366 24.78 -8.11 -1.53
N GLY A 367 23.52 -8.04 -1.08
CA GLY A 367 23.04 -8.85 0.04
C GLY A 367 22.75 -10.31 -0.31
N GLY A 368 22.87 -10.70 -1.58
CA GLY A 368 22.63 -12.08 -2.03
C GLY A 368 21.18 -12.55 -1.90
N TYR A 369 20.22 -11.63 -1.83
CA TYR A 369 18.79 -11.95 -1.67
C TYR A 369 18.15 -12.46 -2.97
N ALA A 370 18.77 -12.18 -4.12
CA ALA A 370 18.36 -12.65 -5.43
C ALA A 370 19.38 -13.63 -6.02
N ARG A 371 18.89 -14.70 -6.65
CA ARG A 371 19.71 -15.63 -7.46
C ARG A 371 19.75 -15.20 -8.93
N ARG A 372 18.58 -15.03 -9.53
CA ARG A 372 18.41 -14.45 -10.88
C ARG A 372 17.69 -13.12 -10.75
N LEU A 373 18.15 -12.14 -11.50
CA LEU A 373 17.45 -10.87 -11.71
C LEU A 373 17.23 -10.72 -13.22
N LEU A 374 15.97 -10.71 -13.64
CA LEU A 374 15.57 -10.50 -15.02
C LEU A 374 14.98 -9.10 -15.13
N GLN A 375 15.65 -8.21 -15.85
CA GLN A 375 15.20 -6.83 -16.04
C GLN A 375 14.58 -6.67 -17.42
N VAL A 376 13.34 -6.20 -17.50
CA VAL A 376 12.52 -6.21 -18.72
C VAL A 376 11.86 -4.87 -18.92
N GLY A 377 12.03 -4.26 -20.11
CA GLY A 377 11.59 -2.89 -20.40
C GLY A 377 12.74 -1.88 -20.49
N ILE A 378 13.97 -2.33 -20.23
CA ILE A 378 15.17 -1.49 -20.13
C ILE A 378 15.40 -0.68 -21.41
N ARG A 379 15.52 0.64 -21.25
CA ARG A 379 15.75 1.58 -22.35
C ARG A 379 16.58 2.80 -21.95
N SER A 380 16.64 3.13 -20.67
CA SER A 380 17.60 4.09 -20.11
C SER A 380 18.68 3.35 -19.31
N ILE A 381 19.84 3.10 -19.92
CA ILE A 381 20.93 2.33 -19.31
C ILE A 381 22.32 2.84 -19.72
N SER A 382 23.11 3.22 -18.71
CA SER A 382 24.49 3.70 -18.84
C SER A 382 25.52 2.56 -19.03
N SER A 383 26.80 2.91 -19.23
CA SER A 383 27.89 1.94 -19.19
C SER A 383 28.02 1.27 -17.81
N GLU A 384 27.89 2.03 -16.73
CA GLU A 384 27.90 1.52 -15.36
C GLU A 384 26.79 0.48 -15.13
N GLY A 385 25.56 0.77 -15.58
CA GLY A 385 24.44 -0.17 -15.45
C GLY A 385 24.66 -1.51 -16.17
N ARG A 386 25.44 -1.51 -17.25
CA ARG A 386 25.85 -2.75 -17.98
C ARG A 386 27.01 -3.46 -17.30
N GLU A 387 27.96 -2.71 -16.73
CA GLU A 387 29.10 -3.26 -16.00
C GLU A 387 28.66 -3.91 -14.68
N GLN A 388 27.78 -3.23 -13.92
CA GLN A 388 27.12 -3.77 -12.73
C GLN A 388 26.21 -4.96 -13.08
N GLY A 389 25.43 -4.86 -14.17
CA GLY A 389 24.63 -5.99 -14.67
C GLY A 389 25.49 -7.24 -14.96
N LYS A 390 26.63 -7.05 -15.63
CA LYS A 390 27.61 -8.13 -15.87
C LYS A 390 28.28 -8.64 -14.60
N LYS A 391 28.63 -7.76 -13.65
CA LYS A 391 29.25 -8.08 -12.36
C LYS A 391 28.35 -9.00 -11.52
N TYR A 392 27.04 -8.71 -11.49
CA TYR A 392 26.06 -9.46 -10.71
C TYR A 392 25.34 -10.59 -11.48
N GLY A 393 25.64 -10.77 -12.78
CA GLY A 393 25.04 -11.85 -13.59
C GLY A 393 23.58 -11.61 -13.99
N VAL A 394 23.20 -10.35 -14.17
CA VAL A 394 21.83 -9.90 -14.44
C VAL A 394 21.41 -10.12 -15.90
N GLU A 395 20.19 -10.58 -16.11
CA GLU A 395 19.59 -10.80 -17.43
C GLU A 395 18.85 -9.53 -17.90
N GLN A 396 19.54 -8.65 -18.63
CA GLN A 396 19.04 -7.34 -19.06
C GLN A 396 18.38 -7.38 -20.46
N PHE A 397 17.05 -7.35 -20.51
CA PHE A 397 16.25 -7.35 -21.74
C PHE A 397 15.88 -5.92 -22.17
N GLU A 398 16.70 -5.35 -23.06
CA GLU A 398 16.51 -4.01 -23.60
C GLU A 398 15.39 -3.93 -24.66
N MET A 399 14.57 -2.87 -24.62
CA MET A 399 13.43 -2.67 -25.52
C MET A 399 13.80 -2.70 -27.01
N ARG A 400 15.00 -2.26 -27.38
CA ARG A 400 15.53 -2.34 -28.76
C ARG A 400 15.60 -3.77 -29.33
N ASN A 401 15.56 -4.80 -28.47
CA ASN A 401 15.54 -6.21 -28.84
C ASN A 401 14.17 -6.87 -28.61
N PHE A 402 13.18 -6.15 -28.08
CA PHE A 402 11.93 -6.73 -27.56
C PHE A 402 11.21 -7.60 -28.61
N SER A 403 11.13 -7.19 -29.87
CA SER A 403 10.50 -7.99 -30.95
C SER A 403 11.11 -9.39 -31.13
N ARG A 404 12.40 -9.57 -30.81
CA ARG A 404 13.06 -10.88 -30.80
C ARG A 404 12.79 -11.61 -29.49
N ASP A 405 12.91 -10.91 -28.37
CA ASP A 405 12.95 -11.51 -27.03
C ASP A 405 11.54 -11.80 -26.45
N ARG A 406 10.49 -11.18 -27.01
CA ARG A 406 9.08 -11.29 -26.58
C ARG A 406 8.61 -12.73 -26.39
N HIS A 407 8.98 -13.64 -27.29
CA HIS A 407 8.59 -15.06 -27.18
C HIS A 407 9.18 -15.77 -25.95
N ILE A 408 10.33 -15.32 -25.45
CA ILE A 408 10.97 -15.81 -24.21
C ILE A 408 10.27 -15.17 -23.01
N LEU A 409 10.06 -13.85 -23.08
CA LEU A 409 9.45 -13.04 -22.01
C LEU A 409 7.99 -13.44 -21.74
N GLU A 410 7.22 -13.78 -22.77
CA GLU A 410 5.85 -14.32 -22.66
C GLU A 410 5.82 -15.82 -22.28
N ASN A 411 6.96 -16.47 -22.01
CA ASN A 411 7.06 -17.89 -21.61
C ASN A 411 8.01 -18.14 -20.42
N LEU A 412 8.22 -17.13 -19.57
CA LEU A 412 9.16 -17.21 -18.45
C LEU A 412 8.81 -18.28 -17.41
N LYS A 413 9.85 -18.91 -16.86
CA LYS A 413 9.78 -19.80 -15.70
C LYS A 413 10.85 -19.42 -14.70
N LEU A 414 10.46 -19.18 -13.45
CA LEU A 414 11.32 -18.67 -12.38
C LEU A 414 11.02 -19.39 -11.05
N GLY A 415 11.98 -19.38 -10.13
CA GLY A 415 11.82 -19.88 -8.77
C GLY A 415 12.26 -21.33 -8.53
N GLU A 416 12.54 -22.12 -9.58
CA GLU A 416 12.97 -23.51 -9.43
C GLU A 416 14.33 -23.59 -8.71
N GLY A 417 14.38 -24.27 -7.55
CA GLY A 417 15.59 -24.40 -6.74
C GLY A 417 15.91 -23.22 -5.81
N VAL A 418 14.99 -22.26 -5.65
CA VAL A 418 15.06 -21.16 -4.68
C VAL A 418 13.76 -21.04 -3.89
N LYS A 419 13.61 -20.01 -3.03
CA LYS A 419 12.46 -19.90 -2.11
C LYS A 419 11.16 -19.42 -2.75
N GLY A 420 11.22 -18.96 -4.00
CA GLY A 420 10.08 -18.45 -4.74
C GLY A 420 10.50 -17.37 -5.74
N VAL A 421 9.53 -16.60 -6.19
CA VAL A 421 9.72 -15.48 -7.13
C VAL A 421 9.19 -14.20 -6.52
N TYR A 422 9.98 -13.13 -6.63
CA TYR A 422 9.55 -11.76 -6.39
C TYR A 422 9.25 -11.08 -7.73
N ILE A 423 8.24 -10.23 -7.79
CA ILE A 423 7.95 -9.40 -8.97
C ILE A 423 8.01 -7.94 -8.56
N SER A 424 8.89 -7.17 -9.17
CA SER A 424 8.96 -5.72 -8.98
C SER A 424 8.49 -5.04 -10.26
N VAL A 425 7.60 -4.05 -10.13
CA VAL A 425 7.02 -3.35 -11.28
C VAL A 425 7.13 -1.85 -11.07
N ASP A 426 8.14 -1.27 -11.69
CA ASP A 426 8.11 0.16 -11.98
C ASP A 426 6.98 0.43 -12.98
N VAL A 427 6.16 1.43 -12.68
CA VAL A 427 5.09 1.85 -13.59
C VAL A 427 5.66 2.46 -14.88
N ASP A 428 6.90 2.95 -14.87
CA ASP A 428 7.61 3.47 -16.04
C ASP A 428 8.12 2.37 -17.00
N CYS A 429 8.03 1.09 -16.65
CA CYS A 429 8.28 0.00 -17.60
C CYS A 429 7.38 0.12 -18.84
N LEU A 430 6.20 0.71 -18.66
CA LEU A 430 5.23 1.06 -19.68
C LEU A 430 5.67 2.29 -20.47
N ASP A 431 5.26 2.37 -21.73
CA ASP A 431 5.42 3.61 -22.49
C ASP A 431 4.64 4.76 -21.83
N PRO A 432 5.17 6.00 -21.77
CA PRO A 432 4.47 7.16 -21.23
C PRO A 432 3.11 7.46 -21.88
N ALA A 433 2.81 6.92 -23.07
CA ALA A 433 1.46 6.94 -23.65
C ALA A 433 0.42 6.16 -22.82
N PHE A 434 0.85 5.13 -22.10
CA PHE A 434 0.01 4.36 -21.17
C PHE A 434 0.17 4.83 -19.71
N ALA A 435 1.38 5.24 -19.32
CA ALA A 435 1.72 5.63 -17.95
C ALA A 435 2.43 7.00 -17.88
N PRO A 436 1.74 8.12 -18.15
CA PRO A 436 2.33 9.46 -18.06
C PRO A 436 2.57 9.92 -16.62
N GLY A 437 1.89 9.31 -15.63
CA GLY A 437 2.02 9.61 -14.21
C GLY A 437 3.23 8.96 -13.57
N VAL A 438 4.43 9.25 -14.08
CA VAL A 438 5.72 8.77 -13.53
C VAL A 438 6.69 9.94 -13.39
N SER A 439 7.73 9.74 -12.57
CA SER A 439 8.79 10.74 -12.40
C SER A 439 9.71 10.80 -13.63
N HIS A 440 9.98 9.65 -14.26
CA HIS A 440 10.94 9.50 -15.37
C HIS A 440 10.21 9.14 -16.67
N ILE A 441 9.98 10.15 -17.53
CA ILE A 441 9.31 9.98 -18.82
C ILE A 441 10.33 9.49 -19.86
N GLU A 442 10.34 8.18 -20.12
CA GLU A 442 11.23 7.55 -21.10
C GLU A 442 10.43 6.88 -22.24
N PRO A 443 10.36 7.46 -23.45
CA PRO A 443 9.60 6.91 -24.58
C PRO A 443 10.11 5.57 -25.12
N GLY A 444 9.25 4.80 -25.81
CA GLY A 444 9.59 3.51 -26.40
C GLY A 444 9.46 2.34 -25.41
N GLY A 445 8.51 2.44 -24.47
CA GLY A 445 8.26 1.44 -23.43
C GLY A 445 7.30 0.32 -23.83
N LEU A 446 6.94 -0.53 -22.86
CA LEU A 446 5.99 -1.63 -23.05
C LEU A 446 4.55 -1.10 -23.18
N SER A 447 3.70 -1.81 -23.92
CA SER A 447 2.25 -1.59 -23.77
C SER A 447 1.73 -2.27 -22.51
N PHE A 448 0.59 -1.80 -22.00
CA PHE A 448 -0.06 -2.45 -20.85
C PHE A 448 -0.35 -3.94 -21.10
N ARG A 449 -0.63 -4.32 -22.36
CA ARG A 449 -0.88 -5.72 -22.72
C ARG A 449 0.41 -6.55 -22.81
N ASP A 450 1.56 -5.96 -23.13
CA ASP A 450 2.85 -6.67 -23.06
C ASP A 450 3.15 -7.09 -21.62
N VAL A 451 2.97 -6.18 -20.66
CA VAL A 451 3.16 -6.47 -19.22
C VAL A 451 2.19 -7.55 -18.76
N LEU A 452 0.90 -7.46 -19.10
CA LEU A 452 -0.06 -8.52 -18.75
C LEU A 452 0.28 -9.87 -19.39
N ASN A 453 0.71 -9.91 -20.65
CA ASN A 453 1.11 -11.16 -21.30
C ASN A 453 2.30 -11.82 -20.58
N ILE A 454 3.27 -11.04 -20.09
CA ILE A 454 4.40 -11.53 -19.30
C ILE A 454 3.90 -12.07 -17.94
N LEU A 455 3.10 -11.28 -17.22
CA LEU A 455 2.61 -11.64 -15.87
C LEU A 455 1.67 -12.86 -15.89
N HIS A 456 0.70 -12.93 -16.82
CA HIS A 456 -0.24 -14.04 -16.94
C HIS A 456 0.46 -15.34 -17.35
N ASN A 457 1.45 -15.31 -18.24
CA ASN A 457 2.14 -16.53 -18.68
C ASN A 457 3.33 -16.97 -17.80
N LEU A 458 3.86 -16.11 -16.93
CA LEU A 458 4.93 -16.44 -15.99
C LEU A 458 4.59 -17.67 -15.14
N GLN A 459 5.45 -18.69 -15.16
CA GLN A 459 5.34 -19.89 -14.31
C GLN A 459 6.24 -19.72 -13.07
N ALA A 460 5.64 -19.44 -11.93
CA ALA A 460 6.32 -19.04 -10.70
C ALA A 460 5.49 -19.35 -9.44
N ASP A 461 6.17 -19.60 -8.30
CA ASP A 461 5.57 -19.37 -6.97
C ASP A 461 5.84 -17.93 -6.53
N VAL A 462 4.91 -17.02 -6.80
CA VAL A 462 5.08 -15.58 -6.50
C VAL A 462 4.88 -15.35 -4.99
N VAL A 463 5.96 -15.15 -4.25
CA VAL A 463 5.95 -15.05 -2.78
C VAL A 463 5.63 -13.65 -2.26
N ALA A 464 5.96 -12.64 -3.04
CA ALA A 464 5.68 -11.22 -2.80
C ALA A 464 5.88 -10.43 -4.09
N ALA A 465 5.41 -9.19 -4.12
CA ALA A 465 5.66 -8.27 -5.23
C ALA A 465 5.52 -6.80 -4.78
N ASP A 466 5.92 -5.86 -5.63
CA ASP A 466 5.63 -4.44 -5.49
C ASP A 466 5.11 -3.80 -6.81
N VAL A 467 4.49 -2.63 -6.67
CA VAL A 467 4.20 -1.69 -7.76
C VAL A 467 4.63 -0.30 -7.29
N VAL A 468 5.62 0.29 -7.96
CA VAL A 468 6.36 1.49 -7.50
C VAL A 468 6.31 2.63 -8.53
N GLU A 469 6.83 3.80 -8.17
CA GLU A 469 7.09 4.98 -9.04
C GLU A 469 5.90 5.60 -9.78
N PHE A 470 4.67 5.10 -9.58
CA PHE A 470 3.47 5.87 -9.89
C PHE A 470 3.53 7.21 -9.15
N ASN A 471 3.51 8.31 -9.88
CA ASN A 471 3.59 9.67 -9.39
C ASN A 471 2.25 10.39 -9.65
N PRO A 472 1.34 10.50 -8.65
CA PRO A 472 0.03 11.13 -8.82
C PRO A 472 0.08 12.62 -9.14
N GLN A 473 1.24 13.28 -8.99
CA GLN A 473 1.43 14.70 -9.34
C GLN A 473 1.83 14.89 -10.82
N ARG A 474 2.14 13.79 -11.52
CA ARG A 474 2.48 13.76 -12.95
C ARG A 474 1.40 13.14 -13.82
N ASP A 475 0.42 12.48 -13.20
CA ASP A 475 -0.70 11.84 -13.89
C ASP A 475 -1.62 12.86 -14.58
N THR A 476 -2.40 12.35 -15.52
CA THR A 476 -3.56 13.01 -16.12
C THR A 476 -4.58 13.45 -15.07
N VAL A 477 -5.40 14.47 -15.42
CA VAL A 477 -6.45 15.00 -14.54
C VAL A 477 -7.50 13.95 -14.15
N ASP A 478 -7.71 12.94 -15.00
CA ASP A 478 -8.68 11.84 -14.79
C ASP A 478 -8.07 10.63 -14.05
N GLY A 479 -6.78 10.66 -13.68
CA GLY A 479 -6.12 9.58 -12.93
C GLY A 479 -5.84 8.31 -13.75
N MET A 480 -5.55 8.43 -15.05
CA MET A 480 -5.28 7.30 -15.94
C MET A 480 -4.18 6.36 -15.41
N THR A 481 -3.09 6.91 -14.88
CA THR A 481 -1.97 6.12 -14.36
C THR A 481 -2.31 5.48 -13.02
N ALA A 482 -3.16 6.12 -12.20
CA ALA A 482 -3.75 5.47 -11.03
C ALA A 482 -4.54 4.20 -11.40
N MET A 483 -5.32 4.24 -12.48
CA MET A 483 -6.06 3.08 -13.00
C MET A 483 -5.12 1.99 -13.55
N VAL A 484 -4.01 2.38 -14.18
CA VAL A 484 -2.94 1.47 -14.63
C VAL A 484 -2.29 0.76 -13.45
N ALA A 485 -1.83 1.50 -12.44
CA ALA A 485 -1.22 0.95 -11.23
C ALA A 485 -2.20 0.05 -10.45
N ALA A 486 -3.45 0.48 -10.29
CA ALA A 486 -4.51 -0.34 -9.70
C ALA A 486 -4.74 -1.65 -10.46
N LYS A 487 -4.70 -1.64 -11.79
CA LYS A 487 -4.88 -2.86 -12.57
C LYS A 487 -3.66 -3.78 -12.52
N LEU A 488 -2.43 -3.26 -12.48
CA LEU A 488 -1.22 -4.05 -12.18
C LEU A 488 -1.36 -4.76 -10.83
N VAL A 489 -1.78 -4.04 -9.79
CA VAL A 489 -2.03 -4.60 -8.45
C VAL A 489 -3.11 -5.69 -8.48
N ARG A 490 -4.20 -5.50 -9.23
CA ARG A 490 -5.28 -6.50 -9.37
C ARG A 490 -4.82 -7.79 -10.06
N GLU A 491 -3.99 -7.70 -11.09
CA GLU A 491 -3.49 -8.89 -11.79
C GLU A 491 -2.33 -9.58 -11.02
N LEU A 492 -1.48 -8.83 -10.32
CA LEU A 492 -0.51 -9.40 -9.36
C LEU A 492 -1.21 -10.10 -8.19
N THR A 493 -2.31 -9.53 -7.69
CA THR A 493 -3.21 -10.15 -6.70
C THR A 493 -3.75 -11.49 -7.21
N ALA A 494 -4.23 -11.53 -8.47
CA ALA A 494 -4.68 -12.77 -9.08
C ALA A 494 -3.55 -13.81 -9.18
N LYS A 495 -2.32 -13.39 -9.45
CA LYS A 495 -1.15 -14.27 -9.57
C LYS A 495 -0.67 -14.84 -8.23
N ILE A 496 -0.75 -14.05 -7.16
CA ILE A 496 -0.25 -14.40 -5.82
C ILE A 496 -1.26 -15.25 -5.03
N SER A 497 -2.54 -14.88 -5.03
CA SER A 497 -3.58 -15.56 -4.24
C SER A 497 -4.02 -16.89 -4.86
N LYS A 498 -4.08 -17.97 -4.08
CA LYS A 498 -4.38 -19.34 -4.55
C LYS A 498 -4.75 -20.32 -3.45
#